data_AF-A0A964AAC5-F1
#
_entry.id   AF-A0A964AAC5-F1
#
_cell.length_a   1.000
_cell.length_b   1.000
_cell.length_c   1.000
_cell.angle_alpha   90.00
_cell.angle_beta   90.00
_cell.angle_gamma   90.00
#
_symmetry.space_group_name_H-M   'P 1'
#
loop_
_entity.id
_entity.type
_entity.pdbx_description
1 polymer ?
#
loop_
_entity_poly.entity_id
_entity_poly.type
_entity_poly.pdbx_seq_one_letter_code
_entity_poly.pdbx_strand_id
1 'polypeptide(L)'
;MAHFDHDARGLPPHVRLRRRRAARALGVFVLTLLGLGLIVGRCAVERHAATAAAERGAAALLRAVEGDPSAWPEVDAAYGEAARSGAMGADPYALFVLELTRRLRAGEVPIEDPAARAVVTAMAADDLESARGGLEAVSEPLAKAWLSRLLGEIDRAREKRSATPGPDAVIGESATER
;
A
#
# COMPACT_ATOMS: atom_id res chain seq x y z
N MET A 1 -33.01 -23.12 48.61
CA MET A 1 -32.42 -22.34 47.50
C MET A 1 -31.22 -21.60 48.08
N ALA A 2 -30.04 -22.21 48.04
CA ALA A 2 -28.87 -21.73 48.76
C ALA A 2 -28.17 -20.63 47.95
N HIS A 3 -28.24 -19.40 48.46
CA HIS A 3 -27.48 -18.25 47.99
C HIS A 3 -26.03 -18.44 48.47
N PHE A 4 -25.16 -18.96 47.61
CA PHE A 4 -23.72 -18.95 47.85
C PHE A 4 -23.21 -17.53 47.68
N ASP A 5 -23.33 -16.75 48.75
CA ASP A 5 -22.66 -15.47 48.87
C ASP A 5 -21.16 -15.74 49.04
N HIS A 6 -20.39 -15.38 48.02
CA HIS A 6 -18.96 -15.68 47.93
C HIS A 6 -18.20 -14.67 48.80
N ASP A 7 -18.31 -14.85 50.11
CA ASP A 7 -17.82 -13.92 51.12
C ASP A 7 -16.28 -13.94 51.16
N ALA A 8 -15.66 -13.10 50.33
CA ALA A 8 -14.21 -12.93 50.23
C ALA A 8 -13.57 -12.36 51.53
N ARG A 9 -14.36 -12.16 52.59
CA ARG A 9 -13.95 -11.58 53.88
C ARG A 9 -13.20 -12.55 54.79
N GLY A 10 -13.36 -13.87 54.60
CA GLY A 10 -12.73 -14.92 55.42
C GLY A 10 -11.28 -15.31 55.05
N LEU A 11 -10.71 -14.75 53.98
CA LEU A 11 -9.38 -15.16 53.50
C LEU A 11 -8.24 -14.56 54.35
N PRO A 12 -7.15 -15.31 54.61
CA PRO A 12 -5.98 -14.78 55.29
C PRO A 12 -5.41 -13.54 54.56
N PRO A 13 -4.89 -12.53 55.28
CA PRO A 13 -4.46 -11.26 54.69
C PRO A 13 -3.40 -11.42 53.58
N HIS A 14 -2.51 -12.40 53.70
CA HIS A 14 -1.50 -12.73 52.68
C HIS A 14 -2.11 -13.28 51.38
N VAL A 15 -3.24 -14.00 51.46
CA VAL A 15 -3.98 -14.53 50.28
C VAL A 15 -4.75 -13.41 49.57
N ARG A 16 -5.32 -12.46 50.33
CA ARG A 16 -6.01 -11.27 49.76
C ARG A 16 -5.05 -10.35 49.01
N LEU A 17 -3.84 -10.14 49.53
CA LEU A 17 -2.79 -9.36 48.86
C LEU A 17 -2.29 -10.03 47.59
N ARG A 18 -2.08 -11.37 47.60
CA ARG A 18 -1.73 -12.14 46.39
C ARG A 18 -2.82 -12.09 45.32
N ARG A 19 -4.10 -12.26 45.68
CA ARG A 19 -5.22 -12.13 44.73
C ARG A 19 -5.33 -10.73 44.12
N ARG A 20 -5.16 -9.66 44.92
CA ARG A 20 -5.17 -8.28 44.40
C ARG A 20 -3.99 -8.01 43.45
N ARG A 21 -2.79 -8.51 43.76
CA ARG A 21 -1.62 -8.40 42.86
C ARG A 21 -1.82 -9.19 41.57
N ALA A 22 -2.34 -10.41 41.66
CA ALA A 22 -2.66 -11.24 40.51
C ALA A 22 -3.75 -10.59 39.63
N ALA A 23 -4.81 -10.03 40.23
CA ALA A 23 -5.85 -9.31 39.50
C ALA A 23 -5.32 -8.04 38.82
N ARG A 24 -4.41 -7.30 39.48
CA ARG A 24 -3.72 -6.15 38.85
C ARG A 24 -2.79 -6.57 37.72
N ALA A 25 -2.02 -7.64 37.90
CA ALA A 25 -1.14 -8.17 36.86
C ALA A 25 -1.95 -8.67 35.66
N LEU A 26 -3.07 -9.35 35.89
CA LEU A 26 -4.00 -9.77 34.85
C LEU A 26 -4.62 -8.55 34.15
N GLY A 27 -5.05 -7.53 34.90
CA GLY A 27 -5.58 -6.29 34.35
C GLY A 27 -4.56 -5.57 33.46
N VAL A 28 -3.30 -5.45 33.91
CA VAL A 28 -2.21 -4.89 33.11
C VAL A 28 -1.96 -5.73 31.87
N PHE A 29 -1.91 -7.05 31.99
CA PHE A 29 -1.72 -7.95 30.85
C PHE A 29 -2.81 -7.81 29.79
N VAL A 30 -4.09 -7.77 30.21
CA VAL A 30 -5.23 -7.55 29.32
C VAL A 30 -5.15 -6.18 28.64
N LEU A 31 -4.81 -5.12 29.38
CA LEU A 31 -4.63 -3.78 28.80
C LEU A 31 -3.48 -3.74 27.78
N THR A 32 -2.37 -4.42 28.07
CA THR A 32 -1.24 -4.52 27.13
C THR A 32 -1.65 -5.24 25.85
N LEU A 33 -2.37 -6.36 25.94
CA LEU A 33 -2.85 -7.08 24.77
C LEU A 33 -3.83 -6.25 23.93
N LEU A 34 -4.75 -5.52 24.58
CA LEU A 34 -5.66 -4.62 23.89
C LEU A 34 -4.92 -3.47 23.20
N GLY A 35 -3.93 -2.86 23.88
CA GLY A 35 -3.08 -1.83 23.30
C GLY A 35 -2.31 -2.33 22.08
N LEU A 36 -1.68 -3.51 22.18
CA LEU A 36 -0.96 -4.13 21.08
C LEU A 36 -1.90 -4.46 19.91
N GLY A 37 -3.10 -4.99 20.19
CA GLY A 37 -4.11 -5.27 19.17
C GLY A 37 -4.57 -4.02 18.42
N LEU A 38 -4.76 -2.90 19.12
CA LEU A 38 -5.09 -1.61 18.50
C LEU A 38 -3.95 -1.09 17.60
N ILE A 39 -2.70 -1.21 18.05
CA ILE A 39 -1.54 -0.82 17.25
C ILE A 39 -1.46 -1.67 15.98
N VAL A 40 -1.55 -3.00 16.11
CA VAL A 40 -1.51 -3.92 14.96
C VAL A 40 -2.66 -3.66 14.00
N GLY A 41 -3.89 -3.49 14.53
CA GLY A 41 -5.07 -3.17 13.73
C GLY A 41 -4.91 -1.85 12.97
N ARG A 42 -4.41 -0.80 13.63
CA ARG A 42 -4.14 0.48 12.99
C ARG A 42 -3.08 0.37 11.89
N CYS A 43 -1.97 -0.33 12.17
CA CYS A 43 -0.93 -0.60 11.19
C CYS A 43 -1.43 -1.43 9.98
N ALA A 44 -2.45 -2.27 10.16
CA ALA A 44 -3.05 -3.02 9.06
C ALA A 44 -3.92 -2.10 8.19
N VAL A 45 -4.77 -1.27 8.81
CA VAL A 45 -5.62 -0.29 8.11
C VAL A 45 -4.77 0.70 7.30
N GLU A 46 -3.71 1.24 7.90
CA GLU A 46 -2.78 2.16 7.23
C GLU A 46 -2.07 1.48 6.04
N ARG A 47 -1.67 0.21 6.18
CA ARG A 47 -1.09 -0.56 5.06
C ARG A 47 -2.09 -0.80 3.92
N HIS A 48 -3.35 -1.08 4.24
CA HIS A 48 -4.40 -1.23 3.22
C HIS A 48 -4.66 0.09 2.49
N ALA A 49 -4.73 1.20 3.21
CA ALA A 49 -4.89 2.54 2.62
C ALA A 49 -3.70 2.90 1.72
N ALA A 50 -2.46 2.64 2.17
CA ALA A 50 -1.25 2.85 1.39
C ALA A 50 -1.26 2.05 0.08
N THR A 51 -1.69 0.78 0.16
CA THR A 51 -1.79 -0.11 -1.00
C THR A 51 -2.84 0.41 -1.99
N ALA A 52 -4.03 0.79 -1.51
CA ALA A 52 -5.09 1.35 -2.34
C ALA A 52 -4.68 2.68 -2.99
N ALA A 53 -3.93 3.52 -2.28
CA ALA A 53 -3.36 4.74 -2.82
C ALA A 53 -2.32 4.45 -3.92
N ALA A 54 -1.41 3.49 -3.69
CA ALA A 54 -0.43 3.07 -4.70
C ALA A 54 -1.09 2.50 -5.97
N GLU A 55 -2.16 1.70 -5.83
CA GLU A 55 -2.91 1.18 -6.98
C GLU A 55 -3.56 2.30 -7.82
N ARG A 56 -4.14 3.32 -7.17
CA ARG A 56 -4.65 4.50 -7.87
C ARG A 56 -3.53 5.27 -8.57
N GLY A 57 -2.39 5.43 -7.88
CA GLY A 57 -1.21 6.09 -8.42
C GLY A 57 -0.68 5.38 -9.67
N ALA A 58 -0.60 4.05 -9.66
CA ALA A 58 -0.17 3.26 -10.79
C ALA A 58 -1.14 3.36 -11.99
N ALA A 59 -2.45 3.38 -11.73
CA ALA A 59 -3.45 3.56 -12.79
C ALA A 59 -3.38 4.96 -13.43
N ALA A 60 -3.17 6.01 -12.62
CA ALA A 60 -2.92 7.36 -13.12
C ALA A 60 -1.58 7.46 -13.87
N LEU A 61 -0.54 6.77 -13.38
CA LEU A 61 0.78 6.76 -14.01
C LEU A 61 0.72 6.13 -15.39
N LEU A 62 0.00 5.00 -15.52
CA LEU A 62 -0.25 4.37 -16.81
C LEU A 62 -0.89 5.34 -17.81
N ARG A 63 -1.96 6.06 -17.41
CA ARG A 63 -2.58 7.09 -18.27
C ARG A 63 -1.59 8.19 -18.66
N ALA A 64 -0.80 8.65 -17.69
CA ALA A 64 0.16 9.72 -17.92
C ALA A 64 1.23 9.34 -18.94
N VAL A 65 1.74 8.11 -18.84
CA VAL A 65 2.71 7.51 -19.78
C VAL A 65 2.09 7.24 -21.16
N GLU A 66 0.82 6.83 -21.20
CA GLU A 66 0.04 6.67 -22.45
C GLU A 66 -0.28 8.01 -23.15
N GLY A 67 0.10 9.14 -22.55
CA GLY A 67 -0.02 10.46 -23.16
C GLY A 67 -1.14 11.35 -22.62
N ASP A 68 -1.74 11.03 -21.46
CA ASP A 68 -2.68 11.90 -20.74
C ASP A 68 -1.92 12.76 -19.70
N PRO A 69 -1.44 13.97 -20.05
CA PRO A 69 -0.72 14.81 -19.10
C PRO A 69 -1.57 15.29 -17.93
N SER A 70 -2.91 15.21 -18.02
CA SER A 70 -3.80 15.60 -16.93
C SER A 70 -3.82 14.59 -15.78
N ALA A 71 -3.27 13.39 -15.98
CA ALA A 71 -3.15 12.35 -14.97
C ALA A 71 -1.99 12.58 -13.99
N TRP A 72 -1.01 13.42 -14.31
CA TRP A 72 0.16 13.66 -13.44
C TRP A 72 -0.17 14.17 -12.02
N PRO A 73 -1.09 15.14 -11.84
CA PRO A 73 -1.52 15.55 -10.50
C PRO A 73 -2.16 14.40 -9.69
N GLU A 74 -2.82 13.45 -10.36
CA GLU A 74 -3.41 12.29 -9.68
C GLU A 74 -2.33 11.31 -9.21
N VAL A 75 -1.26 11.11 -10.00
CA VAL A 75 -0.07 10.35 -9.59
C VAL A 75 0.54 10.97 -8.34
N ASP A 76 0.78 12.29 -8.35
CA ASP A 76 1.37 13.02 -7.24
C ASP A 76 0.50 12.91 -5.98
N ALA A 77 -0.82 13.07 -6.12
CA ALA A 77 -1.76 12.97 -5.01
C ALA A 77 -1.79 11.56 -4.40
N ALA A 78 -1.85 10.53 -5.25
CA ALA A 78 -1.98 9.15 -4.82
C ALA A 78 -0.69 8.63 -4.15
N TYR A 79 0.48 8.82 -4.76
CA TYR A 79 1.74 8.44 -4.12
C TYR A 79 2.11 9.37 -2.96
N GLY A 80 1.67 10.63 -2.96
CA GLY A 80 1.80 11.54 -1.81
C GLY A 80 0.94 11.13 -0.62
N GLU A 81 -0.23 10.55 -0.85
CA GLU A 81 -1.04 9.91 0.18
C GLU A 81 -0.36 8.62 0.68
N ALA A 82 0.08 7.75 -0.22
CA ALA A 82 0.80 6.52 0.12
C ALA A 82 2.05 6.81 0.98
N ALA A 83 2.83 7.81 0.59
CA ALA A 83 4.01 8.25 1.33
C ALA A 83 3.66 8.71 2.75
N ARG A 84 2.57 9.47 2.94
CA ARG A 84 2.15 9.97 4.26
C ARG A 84 1.48 8.91 5.14
N SER A 85 0.98 7.83 4.56
CA SER A 85 0.20 6.80 5.26
C SER A 85 1.04 5.75 6.00
N GLY A 86 2.37 5.83 5.96
CA GLY A 86 3.23 4.87 6.66
C GLY A 86 3.12 4.97 8.18
N ALA A 87 2.77 3.85 8.82
CA ALA A 87 2.48 3.75 10.26
C ALA A 87 3.59 4.21 11.23
N MET A 88 4.80 4.48 10.72
CA MET A 88 5.95 4.94 11.50
C MET A 88 6.82 5.99 10.76
N GLY A 89 6.32 6.58 9.67
CA GLY A 89 7.10 7.51 8.84
C GLY A 89 6.76 7.40 7.36
N ALA A 90 7.47 8.16 6.52
CA ALA A 90 7.22 8.15 5.08
C ALA A 90 7.57 6.80 4.45
N ASP A 91 6.69 6.22 3.61
CA ASP A 91 7.02 5.03 2.81
C ASP A 91 8.12 5.39 1.78
N PRO A 92 9.35 4.84 1.92
CA PRO A 92 10.45 5.16 1.02
C PRO A 92 10.16 4.78 -0.43
N TYR A 93 9.35 3.74 -0.66
CA TYR A 93 8.93 3.35 -2.00
C TYR A 93 8.07 4.44 -2.65
N ALA A 94 7.07 4.96 -1.92
CA ALA A 94 6.21 6.00 -2.45
C ALA A 94 6.97 7.32 -2.72
N LEU A 95 7.93 7.67 -1.85
CA LEU A 95 8.84 8.80 -2.10
C LEU A 95 9.72 8.59 -3.34
N PHE A 96 10.23 7.37 -3.53
CA PHE A 96 10.98 7.01 -4.72
C PHE A 96 10.14 7.21 -5.99
N VAL A 97 8.88 6.74 -6.01
CA VAL A 97 8.00 6.90 -7.17
C VAL A 97 7.66 8.37 -7.44
N LEU A 98 7.42 9.18 -6.40
CA LEU A 98 7.21 10.62 -6.55
C LEU A 98 8.43 11.32 -7.18
N GLU A 99 9.62 11.00 -6.69
CA GLU A 99 10.85 11.57 -7.24
C GLU A 99 11.11 11.11 -8.66
N LEU A 100 10.87 9.83 -8.96
CA LEU A 100 10.99 9.26 -10.30
C LEU A 100 10.06 9.95 -11.29
N THR A 101 8.78 10.11 -10.94
CA THR A 101 7.76 10.73 -11.81
C THR A 101 7.98 12.22 -11.98
N ARG A 102 8.44 12.93 -10.94
CA ARG A 102 8.90 14.33 -11.04
C ARG A 102 10.03 14.47 -12.06
N ARG A 103 11.02 13.58 -11.99
CA ARG A 103 12.19 13.56 -12.88
C ARG A 103 11.83 13.23 -14.33
N LEU A 104 11.00 12.21 -14.54
CA LEU A 104 10.45 11.85 -15.84
C LEU A 104 9.77 13.03 -16.53
N ARG A 105 8.93 13.79 -15.80
CA ARG A 105 8.28 15.00 -16.33
C ARG A 105 9.27 16.11 -16.68
N ALA A 106 10.36 16.23 -15.93
CA ALA A 106 11.40 17.22 -16.19
C ALA A 106 12.32 16.83 -17.38
N GLY A 107 12.17 15.63 -17.94
CA GLY A 107 13.10 15.10 -18.95
C GLY A 107 14.48 14.77 -18.37
N GLU A 108 14.61 14.75 -17.05
CA GLU A 108 15.84 14.46 -16.35
C GLU A 108 15.80 13.00 -15.89
N VAL A 109 16.74 12.16 -16.32
CA VAL A 109 16.92 10.84 -15.71
C VAL A 109 18.32 10.73 -15.13
N PRO A 110 18.62 11.38 -13.98
CA PRO A 110 19.86 11.20 -13.26
C PRO A 110 19.75 9.93 -12.41
N ILE A 111 19.64 8.80 -13.10
CA ILE A 111 19.82 7.47 -12.53
C ILE A 111 21.23 7.06 -12.94
N GLU A 112 22.14 6.93 -11.97
CA GLU A 112 23.54 6.60 -12.23
C GLU A 112 23.69 5.22 -12.88
N ASP A 113 22.88 4.26 -12.44
CA ASP A 113 22.83 2.93 -13.03
C ASP A 113 22.19 3.01 -14.44
N PRO A 114 22.97 2.70 -15.50
CA PRO A 114 22.49 2.78 -16.88
C PRO A 114 21.38 1.75 -17.18
N ALA A 115 21.38 0.60 -16.51
CA ALA A 115 20.33 -0.41 -16.67
C ALA A 115 19.03 0.08 -16.03
N ALA A 116 19.08 0.63 -14.81
CA ALA A 116 17.91 1.21 -14.17
C ALA A 116 17.36 2.40 -14.98
N ARG A 117 18.24 3.22 -15.57
CA ARG A 117 17.85 4.28 -16.51
C ARG A 117 17.12 3.72 -17.72
N ALA A 118 17.63 2.66 -18.35
CA ALA A 118 17.00 2.03 -19.50
C ALA A 118 15.60 1.48 -19.17
N VAL A 119 15.45 0.83 -18.00
CA VAL A 119 14.15 0.36 -17.51
C VAL A 119 13.16 1.51 -17.37
N VAL A 120 13.57 2.60 -16.72
CA VAL A 120 12.72 3.79 -16.52
C VAL A 120 12.35 4.46 -17.84
N THR A 121 13.28 4.57 -18.79
CA THR A 121 13.01 5.12 -20.12
C THR A 121 12.01 4.25 -20.88
N ALA A 122 12.17 2.91 -20.83
CA ALA A 122 11.24 1.99 -21.46
C ALA A 122 9.83 2.11 -20.85
N MET A 123 9.74 2.21 -19.52
CA MET A 123 8.48 2.47 -18.82
C MET A 123 7.84 3.79 -19.27
N ALA A 124 8.62 4.87 -19.38
CA ALA A 124 8.11 6.17 -19.82
C ALA A 124 7.65 6.17 -21.29
N ALA A 125 8.09 5.20 -22.08
CA ALA A 125 7.67 4.99 -23.46
C ALA A 125 6.52 3.96 -23.60
N ASP A 126 5.92 3.51 -22.49
CA ASP A 126 4.97 2.39 -22.42
C ASP A 126 5.51 1.05 -22.97
N ASP A 127 6.83 0.90 -23.07
CA ASP A 127 7.48 -0.34 -23.47
C ASP A 127 7.77 -1.23 -22.23
N LEU A 128 6.71 -1.81 -21.67
CA LEU A 128 6.79 -2.63 -20.47
C LEU A 128 7.53 -3.97 -20.69
N GLU A 129 7.60 -4.46 -21.93
CA GLU A 129 8.35 -5.66 -22.27
C GLU A 129 9.85 -5.41 -22.15
N SER A 130 10.36 -4.36 -22.80
CA SER A 130 11.77 -3.97 -22.66
C SER A 130 12.12 -3.58 -21.23
N ALA A 131 11.21 -2.90 -20.52
CA ALA A 131 11.41 -2.57 -19.10
C ALA A 131 11.63 -3.83 -18.24
N ARG A 132 10.84 -4.89 -18.47
CA ARG A 132 11.00 -6.17 -17.77
C ARG A 132 12.30 -6.87 -18.15
N GLY A 133 12.64 -6.92 -19.43
CA GLY A 133 13.89 -7.49 -19.91
C GLY A 133 15.13 -6.80 -19.30
N GLY A 134 15.05 -5.50 -19.04
CA GLY A 134 16.12 -4.71 -18.44
C GLY A 134 16.32 -4.89 -16.93
N LEU A 135 15.33 -5.41 -16.19
CA LEU A 135 15.40 -5.53 -14.72
C LEU A 135 16.57 -6.41 -14.25
N GLU A 136 16.90 -7.45 -15.00
CA GLU A 136 17.99 -8.36 -14.63
C GLU A 136 19.37 -7.71 -14.70
N ALA A 137 19.52 -6.67 -15.53
CA ALA A 137 20.76 -5.92 -15.66
C ALA A 137 20.93 -4.82 -14.59
N VAL A 138 19.89 -4.53 -13.79
CA VAL A 138 19.96 -3.53 -12.71
C VAL A 138 20.87 -4.05 -11.61
N SER A 139 21.94 -3.31 -11.35
CA SER A 139 23.00 -3.72 -10.44
C SER A 139 22.65 -3.48 -8.97
N GLU A 140 21.88 -2.43 -8.70
CA GLU A 140 21.51 -2.00 -7.35
C GLU A 140 20.25 -2.76 -6.88
N PRO A 141 20.35 -3.61 -5.84
CA PRO A 141 19.25 -4.49 -5.46
C PRO A 141 17.98 -3.76 -5.02
N LEU A 142 18.10 -2.59 -4.38
CA LEU A 142 16.94 -1.82 -3.93
C LEU A 142 16.21 -1.19 -5.12
N ALA A 143 16.93 -0.58 -6.05
CA ALA A 143 16.38 -0.08 -7.31
C ALA A 143 15.70 -1.20 -8.10
N LYS A 144 16.35 -2.37 -8.21
CA LYS A 144 15.74 -3.54 -8.88
C LYS A 144 14.42 -3.93 -8.20
N ALA A 145 14.39 -3.99 -6.87
CA ALA A 145 13.19 -4.34 -6.13
C ALA A 145 12.06 -3.29 -6.30
N TRP A 146 12.38 -2.00 -6.25
CA TRP A 146 11.40 -0.94 -6.41
C TRP A 146 10.88 -0.80 -7.85
N LEU A 147 11.76 -0.92 -8.85
CA LEU A 147 11.36 -0.92 -10.26
C LEU A 147 10.50 -2.14 -10.59
N SER A 148 10.87 -3.31 -10.09
CA SER A 148 10.08 -4.54 -10.22
C SER A 148 8.69 -4.37 -9.59
N ARG A 149 8.62 -3.78 -8.39
CA ARG A 149 7.34 -3.49 -7.73
C ARG A 149 6.49 -2.51 -8.54
N LEU A 150 7.07 -1.43 -9.05
CA LEU A 150 6.35 -0.43 -9.84
C LEU A 150 5.80 -1.02 -11.14
N LEU A 151 6.59 -1.84 -11.84
CA LEU A 151 6.13 -2.57 -13.03
C LEU A 151 4.95 -3.49 -12.71
N GLY A 152 5.01 -4.24 -11.60
CA GLY A 152 3.90 -5.09 -11.16
C GLY A 152 2.65 -4.29 -10.71
N GLU A 153 2.80 -3.05 -10.24
CA GLU A 153 1.67 -2.15 -9.98
C GLU A 153 1.03 -1.65 -11.29
N ILE A 154 1.84 -1.32 -12.30
CA ILE A 154 1.37 -0.89 -13.63
C ILE A 154 0.67 -2.04 -14.36
N ASP A 155 1.24 -3.25 -14.37
CA ASP A 155 0.64 -4.43 -15.00
C ASP A 155 -0.75 -4.71 -14.42
N ARG A 156 -0.87 -4.71 -13.08
CA ARG A 156 -2.17 -4.89 -12.42
C ARG A 156 -3.17 -3.79 -12.76
N ALA A 157 -2.72 -2.55 -12.89
CA ALA A 157 -3.58 -1.45 -13.33
C ALA A 157 -4.07 -1.65 -14.77
N ARG A 158 -3.20 -2.15 -15.66
CA ARG A 158 -3.52 -2.47 -17.05
C ARG A 158 -4.53 -3.62 -17.14
N GLU A 159 -4.30 -4.70 -16.40
CA GLU A 159 -5.22 -5.85 -16.32
C GLU A 159 -6.61 -5.45 -15.81
N LYS A 160 -6.69 -4.65 -14.74
CA LYS A 160 -7.96 -4.15 -14.20
C LYS A 160 -8.73 -3.30 -15.21
N ARG A 161 -8.02 -2.50 -16.02
CA ARG A 161 -8.65 -1.70 -17.09
C ARG A 161 -9.21 -2.59 -18.18
N SER A 162 -8.43 -3.58 -18.65
CA SER A 162 -8.86 -4.54 -19.69
C SER A 162 -10.04 -5.41 -19.23
N ALA A 163 -10.17 -5.68 -17.93
CA ALA A 163 -11.26 -6.46 -17.35
C ALA A 163 -12.56 -5.65 -17.14
N THR A 164 -12.52 -4.32 -17.26
CA THR A 164 -13.70 -3.47 -17.11
C THR A 164 -14.26 -3.13 -18.49
N PRO A 165 -15.37 -3.76 -18.94
CA PRO A 165 -15.95 -3.45 -20.25
C PRO A 165 -16.39 -1.97 -20.29
N GLY A 166 -16.03 -1.28 -21.38
CA GLY A 166 -16.39 0.12 -21.58
C GLY A 166 -17.91 0.32 -21.65
N PRO A 167 -18.43 1.51 -21.29
CA PRO A 167 -19.86 1.81 -21.29
C PRO A 167 -20.53 1.63 -22.66
N ASP A 168 -19.77 1.65 -23.75
CA ASP A 168 -20.26 1.46 -25.12
C ASP A 168 -20.66 0.02 -25.45
N ALA A 169 -20.26 -0.97 -24.63
CA ALA A 169 -20.64 -2.37 -24.82
C ALA A 169 -22.10 -2.67 -24.44
N VAL A 170 -22.79 -1.73 -23.76
CA VAL A 170 -24.15 -1.95 -23.22
C VAL A 170 -25.26 -1.40 -24.14
N ILE A 171 -24.93 -0.60 -25.16
CA ILE A 171 -25.93 0.06 -26.02
C ILE A 171 -26.23 -0.76 -27.31
N GLY A 172 -25.58 -1.90 -27.51
CA GLY A 172 -25.73 -2.72 -28.73
C GLY A 172 -26.89 -3.72 -28.77
N GLU A 173 -27.62 -3.94 -27.67
CA GLU A 173 -28.53 -5.09 -27.54
C GLU A 173 -29.99 -4.70 -27.22
N SER A 174 -30.53 -3.68 -27.88
CA SER A 174 -31.94 -3.28 -27.72
C SER A 174 -32.61 -2.78 -29.00
N ALA A 175 -32.24 -3.32 -30.17
CA ALA A 175 -32.85 -2.90 -31.43
C ALA A 175 -33.08 -4.05 -32.43
N THR A 176 -33.55 -5.22 -31.98
CA THR A 176 -34.27 -6.17 -32.85
C THR A 176 -35.04 -7.16 -31.99
N GLU A 177 -36.29 -6.86 -31.64
CA GLU A 177 -37.40 -7.82 -31.75
C GLU A 177 -38.74 -7.13 -31.46
N ARG A 178 -39.46 -6.88 -32.56
CA ARG A 178 -40.92 -6.89 -32.77
C ARG A 178 -41.83 -5.95 -31.98
#